data_AF-A0A8J8CHV9-F1
#
_entry.id   AF-A0A8J8CHV9-F1
#
_cell.length_a   1.000
_cell.length_b   1.000
_cell.length_c   1.000
_cell.angle_alpha   90.00
_cell.angle_beta   90.00
_cell.angle_gamma   90.00
#
_symmetry.space_group_name_H-M   'P 1'
#
loop_
_entity.id
_entity.type
_entity.pdbx_description
1 polymer ?
#
loop_
_entity_poly.entity_id
_entity_poly.type
_entity_poly.pdbx_seq_one_letter_code
_entity_poly.pdbx_strand_id
1 'polypeptide(L)'
;DNAPFKIMPAVQAVGEEYWTLLEVAPKDNVKLEVKERAYIGDEKRDKVDHIIKRIIYNDLSNSAKNVLVEVISGIVMDREKYFIQFMNTIGPLNVRMHSLETFPGIGKKLTSEIINERNIKPFDDFKDLKKRVKNVGDVPTHLAEKIVEELKGESTHYFFIDLKNMDRVAGERTGTERSRREEYDNRPIYRRR
;
A
#
# COMPACT_ATOMS: atom_id res chain seq x y z
N ASP A 1 42.19 14.11 2.05
CA ASP A 1 41.18 14.69 1.16
C ASP A 1 39.82 14.06 1.37
N ASN A 2 39.03 14.61 2.30
CA ASN A 2 37.61 14.25 2.41
C ASN A 2 36.85 15.14 1.43
N ALA A 3 36.44 14.58 0.29
CA ALA A 3 35.51 15.25 -0.60
C ALA A 3 34.26 15.65 0.22
N PRO A 4 33.75 16.89 0.06
CA PRO A 4 32.55 17.31 0.78
C PRO A 4 31.40 16.35 0.46
N PHE A 5 30.66 15.91 1.48
CA PHE A 5 29.45 15.10 1.31
C PHE A 5 28.51 15.82 0.32
N LYS A 6 28.42 15.31 -0.91
CA LYS A 6 27.49 15.81 -1.91
C LYS A 6 26.09 15.44 -1.43
N ILE A 7 25.34 16.41 -0.93
CA ILE A 7 23.91 16.25 -0.64
C ILE A 7 23.24 15.98 -1.98
N MET A 8 22.97 14.72 -2.28
CA MET A 8 22.22 14.37 -3.49
C MET A 8 20.74 14.67 -3.21
N PRO A 9 20.05 15.42 -4.08
CA PRO A 9 18.61 15.57 -3.95
C PRO A 9 17.99 14.19 -4.01
N ALA A 10 17.21 13.83 -3.00
CA ALA A 10 16.48 12.57 -2.94
C ALA A 10 14.98 12.86 -3.00
N VAL A 11 14.27 12.07 -3.79
CA VAL A 11 12.81 12.10 -3.88
C VAL A 11 12.28 10.79 -3.30
N GLN A 12 11.20 10.88 -2.52
CA GLN A 12 10.52 9.71 -1.98
C GLN A 12 9.40 9.28 -2.93
N ALA A 13 9.36 7.99 -3.26
CA ALA A 13 8.42 7.42 -4.21
C ALA A 13 7.71 6.19 -3.62
N VAL A 14 6.53 5.87 -4.16
CA VAL A 14 5.77 4.65 -3.86
C VAL A 14 5.56 3.88 -5.16
N GLY A 15 5.89 2.58 -5.16
CA GLY A 15 5.65 1.71 -6.29
C GLY A 15 4.16 1.39 -6.46
N GLU A 16 3.68 1.35 -7.70
CA GLU A 16 2.25 1.18 -8.00
C GLU A 16 1.73 -0.25 -7.86
N GLU A 17 2.62 -1.25 -7.96
CA GLU A 17 2.24 -2.67 -7.93
C GLU A 17 2.35 -3.29 -6.53
N TYR A 18 3.52 -3.12 -5.91
CA TYR A 18 3.89 -3.76 -4.64
C TYR A 18 4.00 -2.77 -3.47
N TRP A 19 3.56 -1.52 -3.65
CA TRP A 19 3.57 -0.46 -2.63
C TRP A 19 4.95 -0.22 -1.99
N THR A 20 6.02 -0.56 -2.71
CA THR A 20 7.38 -0.42 -2.19
C THR A 20 7.73 1.05 -2.08
N LEU A 21 8.14 1.49 -0.89
CA LEU A 21 8.61 2.85 -0.67
C LEU A 21 10.10 2.94 -0.99
N LEU A 22 10.47 3.97 -1.74
CA LEU A 22 11.82 4.15 -2.28
C LEU A 22 12.31 5.57 -2.04
N GLU A 23 13.62 5.71 -1.87
CA GLU A 23 14.33 6.96 -2.15
C GLU A 23 15.01 6.82 -3.51
N VAL A 24 14.80 7.81 -4.38
CA VAL A 24 15.34 7.84 -5.74
C VAL A 24 16.10 9.14 -5.97
N ALA A 25 17.17 9.05 -6.75
CA ALA A 25 17.93 10.20 -7.21
C ALA A 25 17.35 10.67 -8.56
N PRO A 26 16.94 11.94 -8.69
CA PRO A 26 16.61 12.51 -9.99
C PRO A 26 17.90 12.72 -10.80
N LYS A 27 17.76 12.80 -12.13
CA LYS A 27 18.85 13.24 -13.00
C LYS A 27 19.20 14.70 -12.76
N ASP A 28 20.43 15.07 -13.11
CA ASP A 28 20.89 16.45 -13.02
C ASP A 28 19.94 17.42 -13.75
N ASN A 29 19.60 18.52 -13.07
CA ASN A 29 18.69 19.57 -13.55
C ASN A 29 17.25 19.13 -13.85
N VAL A 30 16.83 17.94 -13.41
CA VAL A 30 15.44 17.49 -13.49
C VAL A 30 14.73 17.76 -12.17
N LYS A 31 13.53 18.34 -12.25
CA LYS A 31 12.60 18.44 -11.13
C LYS A 31 11.51 17.37 -11.26
N LEU A 32 11.24 16.69 -10.15
CA LEU A 32 10.11 15.79 -9.98
C LEU A 32 9.09 16.49 -9.09
N GLU A 33 7.85 16.56 -9.55
CA GLU A 33 6.76 17.17 -8.80
C GLU A 33 6.07 16.15 -7.88
N VAL A 34 5.42 16.63 -6.82
CA VAL A 34 4.62 15.75 -5.95
C VAL A 34 3.45 15.18 -6.76
N LYS A 35 3.14 13.89 -6.57
CA LYS A 35 2.13 13.12 -7.32
C LYS A 35 2.48 12.83 -8.78
N GLU A 36 3.70 13.16 -9.21
CA GLU A 36 4.17 12.82 -10.54
C GLU A 36 4.51 11.33 -10.65
N ARG A 37 4.05 10.68 -11.73
CA ARG A 37 4.45 9.31 -12.08
C ARG A 37 5.79 9.34 -12.81
N ALA A 38 6.78 8.61 -12.30
CA ALA A 38 8.10 8.49 -12.91
C ALA A 38 8.47 7.01 -13.13
N TYR A 39 9.00 6.69 -14.32
CA TYR A 39 9.47 5.35 -14.64
C TYR A 39 10.80 5.04 -13.92
N ILE A 40 10.85 3.90 -13.21
CA ILE A 40 12.02 3.44 -12.44
C ILE A 40 12.50 2.04 -12.86
N GLY A 41 11.98 1.48 -13.96
CA GLY A 41 12.37 0.15 -14.44
C GLY A 41 13.75 0.13 -15.11
N ASP A 42 14.09 -0.98 -15.75
CA ASP A 42 15.43 -1.21 -16.30
C ASP A 42 15.65 -0.56 -17.68
N GLU A 43 14.57 -0.14 -18.34
CA GLU A 43 14.67 0.62 -19.58
C GLU A 43 15.14 2.05 -19.35
N LYS A 44 15.26 2.82 -20.44
CA LYS A 44 15.65 4.22 -20.38
C LYS A 44 14.68 5.01 -19.50
N ARG A 45 15.18 5.49 -18.36
CA ARG A 45 14.47 6.39 -17.45
C ARG A 45 14.61 7.82 -17.95
N ASP A 46 13.54 8.59 -17.97
CA ASP A 46 13.61 10.00 -18.40
C ASP A 46 14.13 10.90 -17.29
N LYS A 47 13.55 10.77 -16.09
CA LYS A 47 13.77 11.69 -14.96
C LYS A 47 14.55 11.12 -13.78
N VAL A 48 14.53 9.81 -13.61
CA VAL A 48 15.21 9.12 -12.51
C VAL A 48 16.58 8.65 -12.97
N ASP A 49 17.60 8.91 -12.17
CA ASP A 49 18.96 8.41 -12.39
C ASP A 49 19.07 6.98 -11.85
N HIS A 50 18.98 6.83 -10.52
CA HIS A 50 19.00 5.53 -9.86
C HIS A 50 18.10 5.48 -8.63
N ILE A 51 17.77 4.26 -8.20
CA ILE A 51 17.14 4.01 -6.91
C ILE A 51 18.25 4.02 -5.87
N ILE A 52 18.12 4.88 -4.86
CA ILE A 52 19.11 5.00 -3.77
C ILE A 52 18.95 3.82 -2.82
N LYS A 53 17.73 3.63 -2.30
CA LYS A 53 17.40 2.54 -1.38
C LYS A 53 15.89 2.34 -1.27
N ARG A 54 15.52 1.18 -0.73
CA ARG A 54 14.19 0.97 -0.15
C ARG A 54 14.10 1.65 1.21
N ILE A 55 12.94 2.17 1.52
CA ILE A 55 12.65 2.79 2.81
C ILE A 55 11.38 2.20 3.41
N ILE A 56 11.16 2.45 4.69
CA ILE A 56 9.93 2.08 5.39
C ILE A 56 9.07 3.33 5.64
N TYR A 57 7.81 3.14 6.04
CA TYR A 57 6.90 4.26 6.32
C TYR A 57 7.49 5.29 7.30
N ASN A 58 8.23 4.84 8.31
CA ASN A 58 8.82 5.73 9.32
C ASN A 58 9.89 6.66 8.75
N ASP A 59 10.60 6.25 7.69
CA ASP A 59 11.61 7.04 6.99
C ASP A 59 10.98 8.13 6.09
N LEU A 60 9.68 8.04 5.78
CA LEU A 60 9.01 9.06 4.98
C LEU A 60 9.03 10.42 5.69
N SER A 61 9.26 11.48 4.91
CA SER A 61 9.15 12.85 5.38
C SER A 61 7.71 13.17 5.78
N ASN A 62 7.51 14.16 6.66
CA ASN A 62 6.16 14.56 7.08
C ASN A 62 5.30 15.02 5.90
N SER A 63 5.89 15.71 4.92
CA SER A 63 5.20 16.11 3.69
C SER A 63 4.79 14.89 2.86
N ALA A 64 5.66 13.89 2.70
CA ALA A 64 5.33 12.65 2.01
C ALA A 64 4.20 11.88 2.72
N LYS A 65 4.25 11.76 4.05
CA LYS A 65 3.20 11.12 4.85
C LYS A 65 1.84 11.80 4.66
N ASN A 66 1.81 13.13 4.62
CA ASN A 66 0.58 13.91 4.49
C ASN A 66 -0.13 13.71 3.14
N VAL A 67 0.61 13.43 2.07
CA VAL A 67 0.03 13.23 0.72
C VAL A 67 -0.13 11.77 0.34
N LEU A 68 0.42 10.84 1.13
CA LEU A 68 0.53 9.42 0.76
C LEU A 68 -0.83 8.78 0.48
N VAL A 69 -1.83 9.05 1.32
CA VAL A 69 -3.20 8.52 1.14
C VAL A 69 -3.79 8.98 -0.19
N GLU A 70 -3.63 10.26 -0.53
CA GLU A 70 -4.14 10.82 -1.78
C GLU A 70 -3.43 10.21 -3.00
N VAL A 71 -2.11 10.06 -2.94
CA VAL A 71 -1.32 9.44 -4.02
C VAL A 71 -1.73 7.98 -4.23
N ILE A 72 -1.84 7.20 -3.15
CA ILE A 72 -2.27 5.81 -3.23
C ILE A 72 -3.71 5.71 -3.73
N SER A 73 -4.60 6.60 -3.30
CA SER A 73 -5.99 6.66 -3.81
C SER A 73 -6.01 6.88 -5.33
N GLY A 74 -5.17 7.77 -5.85
CA GLY A 74 -4.98 7.94 -7.30
C GLY A 74 -4.52 6.66 -8.00
N ILE A 75 -3.52 5.97 -7.45
CA ILE A 75 -3.05 4.68 -8.00
C ILE A 75 -4.16 3.62 -7.95
N VAL A 76 -4.95 3.58 -6.88
CA VAL A 76 -6.10 2.67 -6.73
C VAL A 76 -7.16 2.94 -7.81
N MET A 77 -7.46 4.21 -8.09
CA MET A 77 -8.37 4.61 -9.17
C MET A 77 -7.84 4.18 -10.53
N ASP A 78 -6.55 4.41 -10.81
CA ASP A 78 -5.94 4.01 -12.08
C ASP A 78 -5.89 2.48 -12.25
N ARG A 79 -5.96 1.73 -11.13
CA ARG A 79 -6.01 0.27 -11.08
C ARG A 79 -7.40 -0.27 -10.71
N GLU A 80 -8.47 0.48 -11.02
CA GLU A 80 -9.85 0.18 -10.63
C GLU A 80 -10.25 -1.28 -10.84
N LYS A 81 -9.97 -1.84 -12.02
CA LYS A 81 -10.33 -3.23 -12.35
C LYS A 81 -9.77 -4.24 -11.33
N TYR A 82 -8.53 -4.07 -10.89
CA TYR A 82 -7.91 -4.94 -9.89
C TYR A 82 -8.63 -4.84 -8.54
N PHE A 83 -8.89 -3.62 -8.10
CA PHE A 83 -9.50 -3.37 -6.80
C PHE A 83 -10.98 -3.74 -6.76
N ILE A 84 -11.71 -3.59 -7.85
CA ILE A 84 -13.09 -4.06 -7.96
C ILE A 84 -13.15 -5.59 -7.96
N GLN A 85 -12.24 -6.25 -8.69
CA GLN A 85 -12.11 -7.70 -8.60
C GLN A 85 -11.78 -8.13 -7.16
N PHE A 86 -10.90 -7.41 -6.47
CA PHE A 86 -10.59 -7.67 -5.06
C PHE A 86 -11.83 -7.53 -4.17
N MET A 87 -12.61 -6.44 -4.29
CA MET A 87 -13.84 -6.23 -3.52
C MET A 87 -14.89 -7.32 -3.78
N ASN A 88 -14.98 -7.79 -5.02
CA ASN A 88 -15.88 -8.88 -5.42
C ASN A 88 -15.44 -10.25 -4.89
N THR A 89 -14.15 -10.46 -4.62
CA THR A 89 -13.58 -11.77 -4.29
C THR A 89 -13.17 -11.93 -2.84
N ILE A 90 -12.87 -10.84 -2.13
CA ILE A 90 -12.39 -10.87 -0.75
C ILE A 90 -13.40 -11.60 0.15
N GLY A 91 -12.92 -12.60 0.88
CA GLY A 91 -13.76 -13.48 1.70
C GLY A 91 -13.76 -13.13 3.19
N PRO A 92 -14.49 -13.90 4.00
CA PRO A 92 -14.43 -13.76 5.45
C PRO A 92 -13.09 -14.23 6.02
N LEU A 93 -12.67 -13.61 7.13
CA LEU A 93 -11.47 -14.05 7.88
C LEU A 93 -11.78 -15.27 8.73
N ASN A 94 -12.96 -15.28 9.34
CA ASN A 94 -13.49 -16.40 10.11
C ASN A 94 -15.02 -16.34 10.13
N VAL A 95 -15.64 -17.27 10.86
CA VAL A 95 -17.11 -17.39 10.96
C VAL A 95 -17.80 -16.12 11.50
N ARG A 96 -17.09 -15.28 12.26
CA ARG A 96 -17.64 -14.11 12.96
C ARG A 96 -17.26 -12.76 12.35
N MET A 97 -16.28 -12.73 11.44
CA MET A 97 -15.70 -11.49 10.96
C MET A 97 -15.29 -11.58 9.49
N HIS A 98 -15.72 -10.61 8.70
CA HIS A 98 -15.35 -10.49 7.31
C HIS A 98 -14.10 -9.63 7.10
N SER A 99 -13.30 -9.92 6.07
CA SER A 99 -12.04 -9.17 5.82
C SER A 99 -12.29 -7.67 5.57
N LEU A 100 -13.40 -7.32 4.93
CA LEU A 100 -13.81 -5.93 4.69
C LEU A 100 -13.97 -5.10 5.98
N GLU A 101 -14.29 -5.74 7.11
CA GLU A 101 -14.41 -5.04 8.39
C GLU A 101 -13.06 -4.52 8.91
N THR A 102 -11.95 -5.00 8.33
CA THR A 102 -10.59 -4.55 8.68
C THR A 102 -10.15 -3.32 7.88
N PHE A 103 -11.00 -2.81 6.99
CA PHE A 103 -10.70 -1.63 6.19
C PHE A 103 -11.18 -0.39 6.95
N PRO A 104 -10.32 0.63 7.12
CA PRO A 104 -10.74 1.91 7.66
C PRO A 104 -12.01 2.42 6.96
N GLY A 105 -12.95 2.94 7.75
CA GLY A 105 -14.24 3.42 7.26
C GLY A 105 -15.29 2.34 6.91
N ILE A 106 -14.92 1.05 6.82
CA ILE A 106 -15.86 -0.04 6.49
C ILE A 106 -16.19 -0.86 7.76
N GLY A 107 -17.30 -0.50 8.42
CA GLY A 107 -17.80 -1.24 9.57
C GLY A 107 -18.67 -2.46 9.20
N LYS A 108 -19.18 -3.16 10.23
CA LYS A 108 -20.08 -4.32 10.09
C LYS A 108 -21.29 -4.07 9.20
N LYS A 109 -21.96 -2.92 9.39
CA LYS A 109 -23.16 -2.56 8.61
C LYS A 109 -22.84 -2.45 7.12
N LEU A 110 -21.83 -1.65 6.77
CA LEU A 110 -21.38 -1.47 5.39
C LEU A 110 -20.90 -2.79 4.79
N THR A 111 -20.17 -3.60 5.56
CA THR A 111 -19.71 -4.91 5.10
C THR A 111 -20.87 -5.81 4.69
N SER A 112 -21.91 -5.91 5.51
CA SER A 112 -23.12 -6.68 5.18
C SER A 112 -23.81 -6.14 3.93
N GLU A 113 -23.92 -4.81 3.78
CA GLU A 113 -24.51 -4.19 2.59
C GLU A 113 -23.69 -4.49 1.32
N ILE A 114 -22.35 -4.36 1.37
CA ILE A 114 -21.44 -4.70 0.27
C ILE A 114 -21.60 -6.16 -0.15
N ILE A 115 -21.61 -7.09 0.82
CA ILE A 115 -21.73 -8.53 0.55
C ILE A 115 -23.09 -8.86 -0.08
N ASN A 116 -24.17 -8.29 0.44
CA ASN A 116 -25.52 -8.52 -0.08
C ASN A 116 -25.64 -8.07 -1.53
N GLU A 117 -25.16 -6.85 -1.85
CA GLU A 117 -25.17 -6.34 -3.21
C GLU A 117 -24.30 -7.21 -4.14
N ARG A 118 -23.05 -7.47 -3.77
CA ARG A 118 -22.14 -8.35 -4.52
C ARG A 118 -22.75 -9.71 -4.84
N ASN A 119 -23.50 -10.31 -3.91
CA ASN A 119 -24.11 -11.63 -4.09
C ASN A 119 -25.26 -11.62 -5.11
N ILE A 120 -25.93 -10.47 -5.30
CA ILE A 120 -26.92 -10.30 -6.37
C ILE A 120 -26.20 -10.20 -7.72
N LYS A 121 -25.19 -9.32 -7.79
CA LYS A 121 -24.35 -9.12 -8.96
C LYS A 121 -23.00 -8.55 -8.52
N PRO A 122 -21.86 -9.08 -9.02
CA PRO A 122 -20.55 -8.44 -8.83
C PRO A 122 -20.57 -6.97 -9.28
N PHE A 123 -19.77 -6.13 -8.61
CA PHE A 123 -19.59 -4.74 -9.01
C PHE A 123 -18.77 -4.65 -10.30
N ASP A 124 -19.18 -3.76 -11.21
CA ASP A 124 -18.47 -3.53 -12.47
C ASP A 124 -17.31 -2.53 -12.29
N ASP A 125 -17.55 -1.47 -11.50
CA ASP A 125 -16.62 -0.36 -11.25
C ASP A 125 -16.90 0.31 -9.87
N PHE A 126 -16.07 1.27 -9.46
CA PHE A 126 -16.24 1.98 -8.17
C PHE A 126 -17.52 2.80 -8.14
N LYS A 127 -17.99 3.27 -9.30
CA LYS A 127 -19.21 4.06 -9.42
C LYS A 127 -20.46 3.19 -9.20
N ASP A 128 -20.48 1.96 -9.71
CA ASP A 128 -21.52 0.97 -9.48
C ASP A 128 -21.58 0.59 -7.99
N LEU A 129 -20.43 0.31 -7.38
CA LEU A 129 -20.34 0.02 -5.95
C LEU A 129 -20.93 1.17 -5.11
N LYS A 130 -20.50 2.41 -5.38
CA LYS A 130 -20.99 3.60 -4.68
C LYS A 130 -22.49 3.86 -4.90
N LYS A 131 -23.01 3.52 -6.08
CA LYS A 131 -24.43 3.66 -6.41
C LYS A 131 -25.29 2.66 -5.63
N ARG A 132 -24.80 1.44 -5.45
CA ARG A 132 -25.54 0.33 -4.84
C ARG A 132 -25.43 0.31 -3.31
N VAL A 133 -24.24 0.58 -2.78
CA VAL A 133 -23.99 0.63 -1.34
C VAL A 133 -24.06 2.09 -0.86
N LYS A 134 -25.22 2.48 -0.34
CA LYS A 134 -25.45 3.84 0.16
C LYS A 134 -24.52 4.13 1.34
N ASN A 135 -23.92 5.32 1.36
CA ASN A 135 -23.00 5.77 2.41
C ASN A 135 -21.66 5.02 2.49
N VAL A 136 -21.28 4.24 1.47
CA VAL A 136 -19.93 3.66 1.42
C VAL A 136 -18.83 4.71 1.38
N GLY A 137 -19.15 5.96 1.03
CA GLY A 137 -18.19 7.05 0.96
C GLY A 137 -17.33 6.95 -0.30
N ASP A 138 -16.03 7.18 -0.14
CA ASP A 138 -15.07 7.07 -1.23
C ASP A 138 -14.27 5.77 -1.12
N VAL A 139 -14.62 4.80 -1.97
CA VAL A 139 -14.03 3.44 -1.93
C VAL A 139 -12.51 3.46 -2.16
N PRO A 140 -11.97 4.22 -3.14
CA PRO A 140 -10.52 4.32 -3.33
C PRO A 140 -9.79 4.82 -2.07
N THR A 141 -10.38 5.76 -1.33
CA THR A 141 -9.81 6.26 -0.08
C THR A 141 -9.76 5.18 1.01
N HIS A 142 -10.82 4.38 1.21
CA HIS A 142 -10.79 3.27 2.19
C HIS A 142 -9.71 2.23 1.86
N LEU A 143 -9.55 1.93 0.58
CA LEU A 143 -8.48 1.03 0.09
C LEU A 143 -7.10 1.64 0.33
N ALA A 144 -6.93 2.95 0.05
CA ALA A 144 -5.68 3.66 0.26
C ALA A 144 -5.30 3.73 1.73
N GLU A 145 -6.25 4.05 2.62
CA GLU A 145 -6.03 4.05 4.07
C GLU A 145 -5.61 2.68 4.57
N LYS A 146 -6.23 1.61 4.06
CA LYS A 146 -5.82 0.23 4.38
C LYS A 146 -4.39 -0.06 3.93
N ILE A 147 -4.00 0.31 2.73
CA ILE A 147 -2.62 0.12 2.23
C ILE A 147 -1.64 0.91 3.11
N VAL A 148 -1.98 2.13 3.53
CA VAL A 148 -1.14 2.93 4.44
C VAL A 148 -1.03 2.28 5.83
N GLU A 149 -2.11 1.74 6.37
CA GLU A 149 -2.10 0.98 7.63
C GLU A 149 -1.18 -0.25 7.55
N GLU A 150 -1.20 -0.97 6.43
CA GLU A 150 -0.27 -2.06 6.16
C GLU A 150 1.18 -1.55 6.04
N LEU A 151 1.43 -0.43 5.35
CA LEU A 151 2.77 0.16 5.21
C LEU A 151 3.38 0.56 6.56
N LYS A 152 2.54 1.00 7.50
CA LYS A 152 2.94 1.34 8.87
C LYS A 152 3.31 0.12 9.72
N GLY A 153 2.93 -1.07 9.31
CA GLY A 153 3.06 -2.26 10.15
C GLY A 153 1.98 -2.37 11.24
N GLU A 154 0.95 -1.52 11.18
CA GLU A 154 -0.11 -1.42 12.20
C GLU A 154 -1.27 -2.35 11.92
N SER A 155 -1.33 -2.94 10.72
CA SER A 155 -2.46 -3.75 10.34
C SER A 155 -2.48 -5.13 10.96
N THR A 156 -3.67 -5.55 11.38
CA THR A 156 -3.90 -6.91 11.89
C THR A 156 -3.90 -7.96 10.78
N HIS A 157 -4.27 -7.56 9.56
CA HIS A 157 -4.37 -8.43 8.39
C HIS A 157 -3.86 -7.68 7.16
N TYR A 158 -2.94 -8.33 6.44
CA TYR A 158 -2.28 -7.78 5.25
C TYR A 158 -2.88 -8.39 3.99
N PHE A 159 -3.26 -7.53 3.04
CA PHE A 159 -3.83 -7.93 1.75
C PHE A 159 -3.01 -7.42 0.57
N PHE A 160 -2.29 -6.32 0.76
CA PHE A 160 -1.61 -5.62 -0.32
C PHE A 160 -0.08 -5.65 -0.17
N ILE A 161 0.42 -5.84 1.05
CA ILE A 161 1.86 -5.85 1.34
C ILE A 161 2.30 -7.23 1.82
N ASP A 162 3.32 -7.77 1.17
CA ASP A 162 4.01 -8.96 1.65
C ASP A 162 5.00 -8.59 2.75
N LEU A 163 4.76 -9.09 3.97
CA LEU A 163 5.60 -8.88 5.14
C LEU A 163 7.07 -9.29 4.92
N LYS A 164 7.32 -10.31 4.09
CA LYS A 164 8.71 -10.71 3.76
C LYS A 164 9.46 -9.60 3.03
N ASN A 165 8.76 -8.77 2.28
CA ASN A 165 9.36 -7.62 1.59
C ASN A 165 9.66 -6.45 2.55
N MET A 166 8.90 -6.31 3.65
CA MET A 166 9.24 -5.35 4.71
C MET A 166 10.48 -5.81 5.50
N ASP A 167 10.63 -7.11 5.72
CA ASP A 167 11.73 -7.70 6.51
C ASP A 167 13.08 -7.60 5.83
N ARG A 168 13.14 -7.66 4.50
CA ARG A 168 14.39 -7.46 3.75
C ARG A 168 14.94 -6.05 3.91
N VAL A 169 14.07 -5.06 4.10
CA VAL A 169 14.47 -3.65 4.31
C VAL A 169 14.92 -3.42 5.77
N ALA A 170 14.29 -4.07 6.74
CA ALA A 170 14.66 -3.99 8.15
C ALA A 170 15.92 -4.83 8.50
N GLY A 171 16.08 -6.00 7.87
CA GLY A 171 17.20 -6.92 8.08
C GLY A 171 18.56 -6.36 7.64
N GLU A 172 18.56 -5.35 6.77
CA GLU A 172 19.76 -4.58 6.43
C GLU A 172 20.17 -3.58 7.52
N ARG A 173 19.30 -3.31 8.52
CA ARG A 173 19.52 -2.22 9.49
C ARG A 173 19.92 -2.63 10.91
N THR A 174 19.50 -3.75 11.52
CA THR A 174 20.08 -4.25 12.80
C THR A 174 19.51 -5.60 13.26
N GLY A 175 20.36 -6.44 13.89
CA GLY A 175 20.02 -7.77 14.41
C GLY A 175 19.24 -7.83 15.73
N THR A 176 18.69 -6.72 16.23
CA THR A 176 18.06 -6.64 17.57
C THR A 176 16.53 -6.71 17.57
N GLU A 177 15.86 -6.60 16.41
CA GLU A 177 14.39 -6.71 16.31
C GLU A 177 13.87 -8.13 16.05
N ARG A 178 14.77 -9.11 15.84
CA ARG A 178 14.41 -10.53 15.65
C ARG A 178 13.60 -11.10 16.82
N SER A 179 13.90 -10.67 18.05
CA SER A 179 13.36 -11.28 19.27
C SER A 179 11.87 -10.98 19.54
N ARG A 180 11.26 -9.99 18.87
CA ARG A 180 9.82 -9.68 19.03
C ARG A 180 8.92 -10.36 18.00
N ARG A 181 9.50 -10.99 16.96
CA ARG A 181 8.75 -11.59 15.83
C ARG A 181 8.73 -13.12 15.80
N GLU A 182 9.63 -13.80 16.51
CA GLU A 182 9.54 -15.27 16.70
C GLU A 182 8.21 -15.70 17.36
N GLU A 183 7.53 -14.79 18.05
CA GLU A 183 6.22 -15.01 18.65
C GLU A 183 5.05 -14.93 17.65
N TYR A 184 5.23 -14.25 16.50
CA TYR A 184 4.24 -14.19 15.42
C TYR A 184 4.37 -15.36 14.44
N ASP A 185 5.60 -15.77 14.11
CA ASP A 185 5.89 -16.86 13.17
C ASP A 185 5.52 -18.25 13.73
N ASN A 186 5.39 -18.37 15.06
CA ASN A 186 4.94 -19.58 15.75
C ASN A 186 3.42 -19.75 15.84
N ARG A 187 2.61 -18.84 15.26
CA ARG A 187 1.17 -19.10 15.13
C ARG A 187 0.95 -20.07 13.98
N PRO A 188 0.13 -21.12 14.16
CA PRO A 188 -0.11 -22.12 13.12
C PRO A 188 -0.75 -21.43 11.91
N ILE A 189 0.05 -21.14 10.89
CA ILE A 189 -0.42 -20.78 9.57
C ILE A 189 -1.17 -22.01 9.06
N TYR A 190 -2.47 -21.86 8.81
CA TYR A 190 -3.28 -22.88 8.15
C TYR A 190 -2.59 -23.28 6.85
N ARG A 191 -1.90 -24.43 6.87
CA ARG A 191 -1.42 -25.13 5.68
C ARG A 191 -2.64 -25.44 4.84
N ARG A 192 -2.86 -24.66 3.76
CA ARG A 192 -3.75 -25.08 2.69
C ARG A 192 -3.16 -26.35 2.07
N ARG A 193 -3.93 -27.44 2.13
CA ARG A 193 -3.78 -28.58 1.23
C ARG A 193 -4.26 -28.18 -0.16
#